data_AF-A0A1B6LYC4-F1
#
_entry.id   AF-A0A1B6LYC4-F1
#
_cell.length_a   1.000
_cell.length_b   1.000
_cell.length_c   1.000
_cell.angle_alpha   90.00
_cell.angle_beta   90.00
_cell.angle_gamma   90.00
#
_symmetry.space_group_name_H-M   'P 1'
#
loop_
_entity.id
_entity.type
_entity.pdbx_description
1 polymer ?
#
loop_
_entity_poly.entity_id
_entity_poly.type
_entity_poly.pdbx_seq_one_letter_code
_entity_poly.pdbx_strand_id
1 'polypeptide(L)'
;MRKAFACMMECVFSEGKLLTADKKLNKDAIKKAFTVDNKDLAAVVDKSIDACFASSLKGQDDQCQSGAEELVKCISREVFMHCPDSEWSNSVECTNLKEQVTKCPQIPVMLGHPPP
;
A
#
# COMPACT_ATOMS: atom_id res chain seq x y z
N MET A 1 17.72 -7.09 5.88
CA MET A 1 16.55 -6.32 6.36
C MET A 1 15.35 -6.43 5.42
N ARG A 2 15.47 -6.24 4.10
CA ARG A 2 14.34 -6.39 3.13
C ARG A 2 13.53 -7.68 3.29
N LYS A 3 14.22 -8.83 3.41
CA LYS A 3 13.59 -10.15 3.58
C LYS A 3 12.70 -10.27 4.82
N ALA A 4 13.10 -9.63 5.93
CA ALA A 4 12.34 -9.69 7.18
C ALA A 4 11.02 -8.91 7.09
N PHE A 5 10.99 -7.82 6.32
CA PHE A 5 9.78 -7.02 6.13
C PHE A 5 8.77 -7.73 5.22
N ALA A 6 9.23 -8.37 4.14
CA ALA A 6 8.38 -9.22 3.28
C ALA A 6 7.64 -10.29 4.10
N CYS A 7 8.38 -11.04 4.92
CA CYS A 7 7.80 -12.09 5.76
C CYS A 7 6.92 -11.55 6.90
N MET A 8 7.27 -10.38 7.47
CA MET A 8 6.42 -9.71 8.45
C MET A 8 5.07 -9.34 7.83
N MET A 9 5.08 -8.75 6.62
CA MET A 9 3.83 -8.37 5.94
C MET A 9 3.03 -9.60 5.51
N GLU A 10 3.67 -10.67 5.04
CA GLU A 10 2.99 -11.94 4.77
C GLU A 10 2.32 -12.51 6.04
N CYS A 11 3.02 -12.48 7.17
CA CYS A 11 2.49 -12.93 8.46
C CYS A 11 1.25 -12.11 8.86
N VAL A 12 1.35 -10.77 8.83
CA VAL A 12 0.22 -9.88 9.13
C VAL A 12 -0.96 -10.15 8.21
N PHE A 13 -0.73 -10.36 6.91
CA PHE A 13 -1.78 -10.65 5.94
C PHE A 13 -2.40 -12.04 6.17
N SER A 14 -1.62 -13.03 6.56
CA SER A 14 -2.11 -14.36 6.93
C SER A 14 -3.02 -14.29 8.16
N GLU A 15 -2.56 -13.67 9.25
CA GLU A 15 -3.34 -13.50 10.48
C GLU A 15 -4.62 -12.68 10.26
N GLY A 16 -4.54 -11.65 9.40
CA GLY A 16 -5.68 -10.84 8.99
C GLY A 16 -6.63 -11.52 8.00
N LYS A 17 -6.38 -12.78 7.60
CA LYS A 17 -7.15 -13.51 6.58
C LYS A 17 -7.24 -12.77 5.24
N LEU A 18 -6.20 -12.00 4.93
CA LEU A 18 -6.05 -11.24 3.70
C LEU A 18 -5.38 -12.07 2.59
N LEU A 19 -4.94 -13.28 2.92
CA LEU A 19 -4.46 -14.27 1.97
C LEU A 19 -5.49 -15.38 1.75
N THR A 20 -5.49 -15.94 0.55
CA THR A 20 -6.18 -17.19 0.23
C THR A 20 -5.43 -18.39 0.86
N ALA A 21 -6.06 -19.57 0.83
CA ALA A 21 -5.45 -20.80 1.37
C ALA A 21 -4.12 -21.18 0.68
N ASP A 22 -3.92 -20.77 -0.58
CA ASP A 22 -2.68 -20.93 -1.34
C ASP A 22 -1.71 -19.74 -1.17
N LYS A 23 -1.86 -18.94 -0.11
CA LYS A 23 -1.01 -17.80 0.26
C LYS A 23 -0.95 -16.66 -0.78
N LYS A 24 -1.96 -16.53 -1.64
CA LYS A 24 -2.08 -15.40 -2.57
C LYS A 24 -2.91 -14.28 -1.97
N LEU A 25 -2.72 -13.06 -2.44
CA LEU A 25 -3.49 -11.91 -2.01
C LEU A 25 -4.98 -12.09 -2.33
N ASN A 26 -5.84 -11.95 -1.32
CA ASN A 26 -7.29 -11.97 -1.47
C ASN A 26 -7.81 -10.53 -1.62
N LYS A 27 -8.02 -10.11 -2.87
CA LYS A 27 -8.45 -8.75 -3.21
C LYS A 27 -9.71 -8.31 -2.45
N ASP A 28 -10.72 -9.17 -2.36
CA ASP A 28 -11.99 -8.82 -1.72
C ASP A 28 -11.83 -8.67 -0.20
N ALA A 29 -11.02 -9.54 0.43
CA ALA A 29 -10.71 -9.39 1.86
C ALA A 29 -9.89 -8.13 2.13
N ILE A 30 -8.93 -7.81 1.25
CA ILE A 30 -8.09 -6.61 1.33
C ILE A 30 -8.93 -5.35 1.18
N LYS A 31 -9.81 -5.26 0.18
CA LYS A 31 -10.72 -4.10 0.03
C LYS A 31 -11.57 -3.87 1.28
N LYS A 32 -12.01 -4.94 1.94
CA LYS A 32 -12.77 -4.84 3.20
C LYS A 32 -11.90 -4.40 4.38
N ALA A 33 -10.65 -4.84 4.43
CA ALA A 33 -9.72 -4.51 5.51
C ALA A 33 -9.15 -3.10 5.41
N PHE A 34 -8.93 -2.58 4.20
CA PHE A 34 -8.39 -1.24 3.93
C PHE A 34 -9.50 -0.18 3.86
N THR A 35 -10.51 -0.30 4.72
CA THR A 35 -11.58 0.70 4.82
C THR A 35 -11.09 1.92 5.59
N VAL A 36 -11.50 3.12 5.14
CA VAL A 36 -11.19 4.39 5.81
C VAL A 36 -12.49 5.18 5.99
N ASP A 37 -12.64 5.84 7.13
CA ASP A 37 -13.88 6.57 7.49
C ASP A 37 -14.06 7.85 6.66
N ASN A 38 -12.95 8.43 6.20
CA ASN A 38 -12.97 9.60 5.33
C ASN A 38 -13.43 9.20 3.94
N LYS A 39 -14.60 9.73 3.52
CA LYS A 39 -15.24 9.38 2.25
C LYS A 39 -14.39 9.78 1.02
N ASP A 40 -13.68 10.89 1.10
CA ASP A 40 -12.83 11.37 0.00
C ASP A 40 -11.62 10.44 -0.17
N LEU A 41 -11.03 9.99 0.93
CA LEU A 41 -9.94 9.01 0.92
C LEU A 41 -10.42 7.60 0.58
N ALA A 42 -11.63 7.19 0.97
CA ALA A 42 -12.15 5.86 0.72
C ALA A 42 -12.19 5.53 -0.78
N ALA A 43 -12.63 6.48 -1.61
CA ALA A 43 -12.63 6.32 -3.06
C ALA A 43 -11.21 6.23 -3.64
N VAL A 44 -10.26 6.97 -3.07
CA VAL A 44 -8.85 6.92 -3.50
C VAL A 44 -8.22 5.58 -3.12
N VAL A 45 -8.45 5.09 -1.91
CA VAL A 45 -7.93 3.80 -1.43
C VAL A 45 -8.49 2.65 -2.27
N ASP A 46 -9.79 2.63 -2.54
CA ASP A 46 -10.40 1.56 -3.36
C ASP A 46 -9.83 1.51 -4.78
N LYS A 47 -9.71 2.68 -5.43
CA LYS A 47 -9.08 2.80 -6.76
C LYS A 47 -7.61 2.41 -6.74
N SER A 48 -6.87 2.78 -5.68
CA SER A 48 -5.47 2.43 -5.51
C SER A 48 -5.28 0.91 -5.39
N ILE A 49 -6.15 0.24 -4.62
CA ILE A 49 -6.16 -1.23 -4.53
C ILE A 49 -6.39 -1.83 -5.92
N ASP A 50 -7.39 -1.35 -6.67
CA ASP A 50 -7.65 -1.85 -8.02
C ASP A 50 -6.47 -1.68 -8.97
N ALA A 51 -5.85 -0.49 -8.98
CA ALA A 51 -4.67 -0.20 -9.79
C ALA A 51 -3.49 -1.11 -9.41
N CYS A 52 -3.27 -1.34 -8.11
CA CYS A 52 -2.19 -2.19 -7.63
C CYS A 52 -2.38 -3.67 -7.98
N PHE A 53 -3.61 -4.19 -7.91
CA PHE A 53 -3.91 -5.55 -8.35
C PHE A 53 -3.80 -5.74 -9.87
N ALA A 54 -3.95 -4.67 -10.66
CA ALA A 54 -3.68 -4.69 -12.09
C ALA A 54 -2.17 -4.67 -12.40
N SER A 55 -1.33 -4.33 -11.42
CA SER A 55 0.13 -4.32 -11.55
C SER A 55 0.76 -5.68 -11.21
N SER A 56 2.02 -5.90 -11.62
CA SER A 56 2.74 -7.14 -11.32
C SER A 56 3.25 -7.14 -9.87
N LEU A 57 2.43 -7.61 -8.94
CA LEU A 57 2.78 -7.83 -7.53
C LEU A 57 3.50 -9.17 -7.33
N LYS A 58 4.74 -9.29 -7.83
CA LYS A 58 5.55 -10.48 -7.56
C LYS A 58 6.28 -10.30 -6.24
N GLY A 59 6.07 -11.22 -5.31
CA GLY A 59 6.91 -11.33 -4.11
C GLY A 59 8.37 -11.42 -4.52
N GLN A 60 9.19 -10.52 -4.00
CA GLN A 60 10.61 -10.43 -4.37
C GLN A 60 11.51 -11.42 -3.62
N ASP A 61 10.92 -12.29 -2.78
CA ASP A 61 11.64 -13.21 -1.91
C ASP A 61 11.24 -14.68 -2.18
N ASP A 62 12.21 -15.58 -2.04
CA ASP A 62 12.05 -17.02 -2.23
C ASP A 62 11.29 -17.73 -1.10
N GLN A 63 11.22 -17.11 0.08
CA GLN A 63 10.61 -17.68 1.29
C GLN A 63 9.22 -17.10 1.57
N CYS A 64 9.01 -15.82 1.27
CA CYS A 64 7.77 -15.09 1.53
C CYS A 64 7.24 -14.47 0.24
N GLN A 65 6.41 -15.25 -0.47
CA GLN A 65 6.03 -15.04 -1.87
C GLN A 65 4.65 -14.42 -2.07
N SER A 66 3.91 -14.14 -0.99
CA SER A 66 2.53 -13.63 -1.07
C SER A 66 2.39 -12.33 -1.86
N GLY A 67 3.45 -11.50 -1.95
CA GLY A 67 3.37 -10.18 -2.58
C GLY A 67 2.78 -9.10 -1.66
N ALA A 68 2.61 -9.39 -0.36
CA ALA A 68 1.98 -8.49 0.61
C ALA A 68 2.76 -7.18 0.80
N GLU A 69 4.09 -7.24 0.87
CA GLU A 69 4.93 -6.04 0.96
C GLU A 69 4.81 -5.18 -0.30
N GLU A 70 4.83 -5.80 -1.48
CA GLU A 70 4.71 -5.12 -2.76
C GLU A 70 3.35 -4.43 -2.90
N LEU A 71 2.28 -5.11 -2.49
CA LEU A 71 0.94 -4.52 -2.50
C LEU A 71 0.87 -3.30 -1.58
N VAL A 72 1.37 -3.38 -0.36
CA VAL A 72 1.31 -2.28 0.61
C VAL A 72 2.11 -1.08 0.14
N LYS A 73 3.29 -1.30 -0.45
CA LYS A 73 4.07 -0.23 -1.09
C LYS A 73 3.31 0.42 -2.25
N CYS A 74 2.68 -0.40 -3.09
CA CYS A 74 1.91 0.10 -4.21
C CYS A 74 0.74 0.97 -3.74
N ILE A 75 -0.09 0.46 -2.80
CA ILE A 75 -1.23 1.20 -2.26
C ILE A 75 -0.76 2.51 -1.62
N SER A 76 0.30 2.46 -0.80
CA SER A 76 0.82 3.66 -0.13
C SER A 76 1.25 4.74 -1.12
N ARG A 77 1.89 4.33 -2.22
CA ARG A 77 2.31 5.25 -3.28
C ARG A 77 1.10 5.82 -4.02
N GLU A 78 0.17 4.96 -4.45
CA GLU A 78 -1.02 5.38 -5.20
C GLU A 78 -1.89 6.34 -4.40
N VAL A 79 -2.12 6.04 -3.11
CA VAL A 79 -2.89 6.92 -2.21
C VAL A 79 -2.20 8.26 -2.01
N PHE A 80 -0.87 8.29 -1.84
CA PHE A 80 -0.13 9.54 -1.70
C PHE A 80 -0.18 10.40 -2.97
N MET A 81 -0.01 9.77 -4.13
CA MET A 81 -0.02 10.48 -5.42
C MET A 81 -1.41 11.06 -5.75
N HIS A 82 -2.46 10.35 -5.36
CA HIS A 82 -3.86 10.72 -5.60
C HIS A 82 -4.57 11.26 -4.35
N CYS A 83 -3.82 11.69 -3.32
CA CYS A 83 -4.38 12.26 -2.11
C CYS A 83 -5.29 13.45 -2.47
N PRO A 84 -6.55 13.49 -2.02
CA PRO A 84 -7.49 14.57 -2.32
C PRO A 84 -6.98 15.92 -1.80
N ASP A 85 -7.32 17.00 -2.50
CA ASP A 85 -6.94 18.36 -2.08
C ASP A 85 -7.51 18.73 -0.70
N SER A 86 -8.63 18.13 -0.28
CA SER A 86 -9.23 18.31 1.05
C SER A 86 -8.34 17.78 2.19
N GLU A 87 -7.51 16.78 1.91
CA GLU A 87 -6.62 16.13 2.89
C GLU A 87 -5.14 16.47 2.63
N TRP A 88 -4.84 17.14 1.51
CA TRP A 88 -3.48 17.51 1.14
C TRP A 88 -2.99 18.74 1.92
N SER A 89 -1.79 18.63 2.48
CA SER A 89 -1.11 19.77 3.08
C SER A 89 -0.40 20.60 2.01
N ASN A 90 -0.79 21.87 1.87
CA ASN A 90 -0.16 22.84 0.96
C ASN A 90 1.18 23.40 1.47
N SER A 91 1.85 22.68 2.39
CA SER A 91 3.20 23.03 2.83
C SER A 91 4.22 22.86 1.70
N VAL A 92 5.31 23.62 1.80
CA VAL A 92 6.43 23.53 0.84
C VAL A 92 7.06 22.13 0.91
N GLU A 93 7.12 21.55 2.11
CA GLU A 93 7.65 20.23 2.40
C GLU A 93 6.83 19.13 1.70
N CYS A 94 5.50 19.13 1.84
CA CYS A 94 4.63 18.15 1.16
C CYS A 94 4.69 18.30 -0.36
N THR A 95 4.72 19.54 -0.86
CA THR A 95 4.83 19.82 -2.30
C THR A 95 6.14 19.29 -2.87
N ASN A 96 7.26 19.60 -2.22
CA ASN A 96 8.57 19.09 -2.60
C ASN A 96 8.62 17.57 -2.53
N LEU A 97 8.05 16.94 -1.50
CA LEU A 97 7.99 15.50 -1.40
C LEU A 97 7.21 14.87 -2.56
N LYS A 98 6.04 15.45 -2.94
CA LYS A 98 5.25 14.98 -4.08
C LYS A 98 6.04 15.04 -5.38
N GLU A 99 6.78 16.13 -5.60
CA GLU A 99 7.66 16.24 -6.76
C GLU A 99 8.77 15.18 -6.76
N GLN A 100 9.44 14.96 -5.63
CA GLN A 100 10.51 13.97 -5.53
C GLN A 100 10.00 12.55 -5.77
N VAL A 101 8.86 12.20 -5.17
CA VAL A 101 8.20 10.91 -5.38
C VAL A 101 7.81 10.73 -6.85
N THR A 102 7.35 11.79 -7.52
CA THR A 102 7.04 11.77 -8.96
C THR A 102 8.29 11.53 -9.80
N LYS A 103 9.39 12.23 -9.51
CA LYS A 103 10.68 12.13 -10.23
C LYS A 103 11.39 10.80 -9.97
N CYS A 104 11.15 10.18 -8.82
CA CYS A 104 11.82 8.96 -8.40
C CYS A 104 10.80 7.85 -8.05
N PRO A 105 10.39 7.03 -9.04
CA PRO A 105 9.38 5.97 -8.84
C PRO A 105 9.74 4.90 -7.81
N GLN A 106 11.03 4.74 -7.50
CA GLN A 106 11.54 3.75 -6.55
C GLN A 106 11.67 4.28 -5.12
N ILE A 107 11.41 5.57 -4.86
CA ILE A 107 11.38 6.10 -3.50
C ILE A 107 10.22 5.43 -2.75
N PRO A 108 10.49 4.77 -1.61
CA PRO A 108 9.44 4.22 -0.77
C PRO A 108 8.58 5.36 -0.21
N VAL A 109 7.27 5.25 -0.41
CA VAL A 109 6.29 6.10 0.26
C VAL A 109 5.67 5.25 1.36
N MET A 110 5.91 5.63 2.61
CA MET A 110 5.31 4.97 3.77
C MET A 110 4.19 5.85 4.29
N LEU A 111 2.95 5.46 4.00
CA LEU A 111 1.77 6.04 4.64
C LEU A 111 1.55 5.28 5.95
N GLY A 112 2.13 5.78 7.03
CA GLY A 112 1.91 5.24 8.37
C GLY A 112 1.37 6.32 9.30
N HIS A 113 0.24 6.03 9.96
CA HIS A 113 0.14 6.45 11.35
C HIS A 113 1.21 5.67 12.12
N PRO A 114 1.95 6.31 13.07
CA PRO A 114 2.74 5.54 14.00
C PRO A 114 1.82 4.51 14.68
N PRO A 115 2.27 3.26 14.89
CA PRO A 115 1.57 2.36 15.79
C PRO A 115 1.44 3.06 17.16
N PRO A 116 0.33 2.85 17.90
CA PRO A 116 0.20 3.37 19.27
C PRO A 116 1.32 2.87 20.19
#